data_AF-A0A961EU63-F1
#
_entry.id   AF-A0A961EU63-F1
#
_cell.length_a   1.000
_cell.length_b   1.000
_cell.length_c   1.000
_cell.angle_alpha   90.00
_cell.angle_beta   90.00
_cell.angle_gamma   90.00
#
_symmetry.space_group_name_H-M   'P 1'
#
loop_
_entity.id
_entity.type
_entity.pdbx_description
1 polymer ?
#
loop_
_entity_poly.entity_id
_entity_poly.type
_entity_poly.pdbx_seq_one_letter_code
_entity_poly.pdbx_strand_id
1 'polypeptide(L)' 'MSYTIWRVGQDGESFQLSNMGSTANKERAMEKVRNLNERLHQSEPNTTDRFVVRDASGKEMKPGA' A
#
# COMPACT_ATOMS: atom_id res chain seq x y z
N MET A 1 -7.03 3.39 15.52
CA MET A 1 -5.85 3.08 14.67
C MET A 1 -6.22 3.34 13.23
N SER A 2 -5.40 4.07 12.48
CA SER A 2 -5.54 4.27 11.03
C SER A 2 -4.52 3.43 10.29
N TYR A 3 -4.94 2.93 9.14
CA TYR A 3 -4.11 2.20 8.19
C TYR A 3 -4.04 3.02 6.92
N THR A 4 -2.83 3.29 6.45
CA THR A 4 -2.56 4.21 5.36
C THR A 4 -1.82 3.49 4.26
N ILE A 5 -2.24 3.67 3.01
CA ILE A 5 -1.61 3.04 1.85
C ILE A 5 -0.49 3.94 1.31
N TRP A 6 0.64 3.33 1.04
CA TRP A 6 1.85 3.95 0.48
C TRP A 6 2.26 3.24 -0.79
N ARG A 7 2.67 3.99 -1.82
CA ARG A 7 3.46 3.44 -2.93
C ARG A 7 4.93 3.57 -2.53
N VAL A 8 5.68 2.49 -2.69
CA VAL A 8 7.10 2.40 -2.39
C VAL A 8 7.79 2.00 -3.67
N GLY A 9 8.68 2.86 -4.16
CA GLY A 9 9.52 2.58 -5.32
C GLY A 9 10.86 1.94 -4.93
N GLN A 10 11.58 1.43 -5.92
CA GLN A 10 12.89 0.80 -5.71
C GLN A 10 13.97 1.80 -5.28
N ASP A 11 13.83 3.06 -5.67
CA ASP A 11 14.77 4.14 -5.33
C ASP A 11 14.65 4.61 -3.88
N GLY A 12 13.81 3.95 -3.07
CA GLY A 12 13.54 4.32 -1.68
C GLY A 12 12.53 5.46 -1.54
N GLU A 13 12.05 6.02 -2.65
CA GLU A 13 10.95 6.98 -2.64
C GLU A 13 9.68 6.29 -2.16
N SER A 14 8.97 6.94 -1.24
CA SER A 14 7.65 6.47 -0.82
C SER A 14 6.69 7.64 -0.68
N PHE A 15 5.50 7.47 -1.26
CA PHE A 15 4.46 8.47 -1.21
C PHE A 15 3.15 7.88 -0.70
N GLN A 16 2.52 8.63 0.18
CA GLN A 16 1.22 8.28 0.74
C GLN A 16 0.13 8.56 -0.28
N LEU A 17 -0.78 7.61 -0.49
CA LEU A 17 -1.98 7.88 -1.29
C LEU A 17 -2.95 8.75 -0.47
N SER A 18 -3.00 10.05 -0.76
CA SER A 18 -3.95 11.00 -0.15
C SER A 18 -5.41 10.62 -0.44
N ASN A 19 -6.31 10.89 0.52
CA ASN A 19 -7.78 10.68 0.53
C ASN A 19 -8.34 9.26 0.22
N MET A 20 -7.68 8.42 -0.57
CA MET A 20 -8.10 7.04 -0.86
C MET A 20 -7.36 5.97 -0.06
N GLY A 21 -6.21 6.34 0.53
CA GLY A 21 -5.28 5.43 1.20
C GLY A 21 -5.51 5.22 2.69
N SER A 22 -6.27 6.04 3.39
CA SER A 22 -6.47 5.91 4.85
C SER A 22 -7.80 5.24 5.23
N THR A 23 -7.78 4.20 6.06
CA THR A 23 -8.97 3.56 6.62
C THR A 23 -8.74 3.07 8.05
N ALA A 24 -9.79 2.98 8.85
CA ALA A 24 -9.72 2.41 10.20
C ALA A 24 -9.74 0.86 10.20
N ASN A 25 -10.09 0.23 9.07
CA ASN A 25 -10.18 -1.23 8.95
C ASN A 25 -8.94 -1.80 8.22
N LYS A 26 -8.18 -2.65 8.92
CA LYS A 26 -6.98 -3.31 8.40
C LYS A 26 -7.30 -4.15 7.16
N GLU A 27 -8.32 -5.00 7.21
CA GLU A 27 -8.67 -5.91 6.12
C GLU A 27 -9.02 -5.12 4.85
N ARG A 28 -9.79 -4.04 5.00
CA ARG A 28 -10.14 -3.15 3.88
C ARG A 28 -8.90 -2.44 3.30
N ALA A 29 -7.92 -2.07 4.13
CA ALA A 29 -6.66 -1.50 3.66
C ALA A 29 -5.85 -2.53 2.86
N MET A 30 -5.77 -3.78 3.36
CA MET A 30 -5.03 -4.86 2.73
C MET A 30 -5.66 -5.28 1.40
N GLU A 31 -6.99 -5.38 1.34
CA GLU A 31 -7.73 -5.68 0.10
C GLU A 31 -7.50 -4.60 -0.96
N LYS A 32 -7.56 -3.31 -0.57
CA LYS A 32 -7.23 -2.21 -1.47
C LYS A 32 -5.80 -2.30 -2.00
N VAL A 33 -4.83 -2.56 -1.12
CA VAL A 33 -3.42 -2.72 -1.54
C VAL A 33 -3.24 -3.87 -2.50
N ARG A 34 -3.90 -5.01 -2.25
CA ARG A 34 -3.88 -6.14 -3.17
C ARG A 34 -4.38 -5.74 -4.56
N ASN A 35 -5.56 -5.11 -4.63
CA ASN A 35 -6.12 -4.63 -5.90
C ASN A 35 -5.23 -3.60 -6.60
N LEU A 36 -4.60 -2.70 -5.84
CA LEU A 36 -3.68 -1.70 -6.38
C LEU A 36 -2.40 -2.33 -6.94
N ASN A 37 -1.85 -3.34 -6.26
CA ASN A 37 -0.69 -4.09 -6.75
C ASN A 37 -1.02 -4.91 -8.00
N GLU A 38 -2.18 -5.57 -8.05
CA GLU A 38 -2.63 -6.30 -9.23
C GLU A 38 -2.78 -5.36 -10.43
N ARG A 39 -3.38 -4.17 -10.23
CA ARG A 39 -3.49 -3.14 -11.28
C ARG A 39 -2.13 -2.60 -11.71
N LEU A 40 -1.23 -2.33 -10.75
CA LEU A 40 0.10 -1.82 -11.02
C LEU A 40 0.90 -2.80 -11.89
N HIS A 41 0.83 -4.10 -11.58
CA HIS A 41 1.49 -5.13 -12.36
C HIS A 41 0.90 -5.26 -13.78
N GLN A 42 -0.40 -5.00 -13.95
CA GLN A 42 -1.03 -5.00 -15.27
C GLN A 42 -0.65 -3.76 -16.10
N SER A 43 -0.60 -2.57 -15.49
CA SER A 43 -0.31 -1.31 -16.19
C SER A 43 1.19 -1.08 -16.41
N GLU A 44 2.00 -1.45 -15.43
CA GLU A 44 3.44 -1.23 -15.38
C GLU A 44 4.16 -2.56 -15.03
N PRO A 45 4.14 -3.59 -15.90
CA PRO A 45 4.65 -4.92 -15.56
C PRO A 45 6.15 -4.97 -15.23
N ASN A 46 6.92 -3.99 -15.69
CA ASN A 46 8.35 -3.85 -15.40
C ASN A 46 8.64 -2.97 -14.19
N THR A 47 7.61 -2.44 -13.52
CA THR A 47 7.81 -1.63 -12.33
C THR A 47 8.17 -2.51 -11.15
N THR A 48 9.09 -2.01 -10.33
CA THR A 48 9.43 -2.57 -9.03
C THR A 48 8.64 -1.92 -7.90
N ASP A 49 7.82 -0.93 -8.25
CA ASP A 49 6.98 -0.25 -7.31
C ASP A 49 5.95 -1.20 -6.72
N ARG A 50 5.59 -0.94 -5.46
CA ARG A 50 4.54 -1.70 -4.77
C ARG A 50 3.77 -0.82 -3.82
N PHE A 51 2.50 -1.14 -3.67
CA PHE A 51 1.66 -0.59 -2.63
C PHE A 51 1.78 -1.41 -1.35
N VAL A 52 1.86 -0.72 -0.22
CA VAL A 52 1.94 -1.31 1.13
C VAL A 52 0.99 -0.57 2.07
N VAL A 53 0.56 -1.25 3.13
CA VAL A 53 -0.20 -0.62 4.22
C VAL A 53 0.76 -0.29 5.35
N ARG A 54 0.70 0.93 5.89
CA ARG A 54 1.37 1.31 7.14
C ARG A 54 0.34 1.67 8.21
N ASP A 55 0.59 1.27 9.46
CA ASP A 55 -0.25 1.68 10.59
C ASP A 55 0.05 3.13 11.03
N ALA A 56 -0.63 3.60 12.07
CA ALA A 56 -0.43 4.94 12.63
C ALA A 56 0.98 5.19 13.20
N SER A 57 1.76 4.14 13.47
CA SER A 57 3.16 4.24 13.89
C SER A 57 4.13 4.26 12.70
N GLY A 58 3.62 4.15 11.47
CA GLY A 58 4.42 4.08 10.25
C GLY A 58 4.93 2.66 9.94
N LYS A 59 4.53 1.65 10.73
CA LYS A 59 4.98 0.27 10.53
C LYS A 59 4.25 -0.38 9.37
N GLU A 60 5.01 -0.98 8.45
CA GLU A 60 4.46 -1.75 7.34
C GLU A 60 3.73 -3.00 7.85
N MET A 61 2.47 -3.16 7.43
CA MET A 61 1.62 -4.29 7.74
C MET A 61 1.81 -5.37 6.68
N LYS A 62 2.27 -6.54 7.10
CA LYS A 62 2.41 -7.70 6.22
C LYS A 62 1.06 -8.43 6.06
N PRO A 63 0.74 -8.95 4.86
CA PRO A 63 -0.34 -9.90 4.68
C PRO A 63 0.06 -11.22 5.36
N GLY A 64 -0.55 -11.50 6.52
CA GLY A 64 -0.40 -12.78 7.23
C GLY A 64 0.87 -12.92 8.08
N ALA A 65 0.66 -13.04 9.38
CA ALA A 65 1.21 -14.15 10.16
C ALA A 65 0.01 -14.93 10.68
#